data_AF-X1HRY3-F1
#
_entry.id   AF-X1HRY3-F1
#
_cell.length_a   1.000
_cell.length_b   1.000
_cell.length_c   1.000
_cell.angle_alpha   90.00
_cell.angle_beta   90.00
_cell.angle_gamma   90.00
#
_symmetry.space_group_name_H-M   'P 1'
#
loop_
_entity.id
_entity.type
_entity.pdbx_description
1 polymer ?
#
loop_
_entity_poly.entity_id
_entity_poly.type
_entity_poly.pdbx_seq_one_letter_code
_entity_poly.pdbx_strand_id
1 'polypeptide(L)' 'MALKQPFAVKNVLGDTDLALEAGPGESLLVKDIFTHYCSDDYCTITIDKATVGYFRQSGTLGAHIFRLASW' A
#
# COMPACT_ATOMS: atom_id res chain seq x y z
N MET A 1 -16.28 -9.17 11.36
CA MET A 1 -16.15 -7.84 11.98
C MET A 1 -16.53 -6.82 10.91
N ALA A 2 -17.50 -5.94 11.16
CA ALA A 2 -17.90 -4.97 10.14
C ALA A 2 -16.76 -3.96 9.90
N LEU A 3 -16.51 -3.60 8.63
CA LEU A 3 -15.59 -2.52 8.28
C LEU A 3 -16.09 -1.22 8.91
N LYS A 4 -15.32 -0.64 9.84
CA LYS A 4 -15.67 0.64 10.49
C LYS A 4 -15.68 1.80 9.48
N GLN A 5 -14.74 1.83 8.54
CA GLN A 5 -14.62 2.85 7.50
C GLN A 5 -14.19 2.21 6.18
N PRO A 6 -15.08 2.06 5.18
CA PRO A 6 -14.77 1.34 3.94
C PRO A 6 -13.86 2.09 2.96
N PHE A 7 -13.75 3.42 3.09
CA PHE A 7 -13.04 4.32 2.16
C PHE A 7 -11.93 5.14 2.85
N ALA A 8 -11.26 4.56 3.85
CA ALA A 8 -10.11 5.21 4.47
C ALA A 8 -8.91 5.16 3.50
N VAL A 9 -8.35 6.32 3.18
CA VAL A 9 -7.13 6.45 2.38
C VAL A 9 -6.08 7.16 3.21
N LYS A 10 -4.89 6.56 3.31
CA LYS A 10 -3.71 7.21 3.88
C LYS A 10 -2.67 7.34 2.78
N ASN A 11 -2.11 8.53 2.65
CA ASN A 11 -1.12 8.88 1.64
C ASN A 11 0.14 9.44 2.31
N VAL A 12 1.29 9.18 1.72
CA VAL A 12 2.58 9.79 2.07
C VAL A 12 3.21 10.32 0.78
N LEU A 13 3.81 11.50 0.85
CA LEU A 13 4.49 12.13 -0.27
C LEU A 13 5.97 12.29 0.06
N GLY A 14 6.84 12.06 -0.93
CA GLY A 14 8.29 12.14 -0.77
C GLY A 14 8.91 10.78 -0.48
N ASP A 15 10.14 10.81 0.04
CA ASP A 15 11.01 9.65 0.21
C ASP A 15 10.89 9.05 1.63
N THR A 16 9.66 8.72 2.03
CA THR A 16 9.39 8.15 3.36
C THR A 16 8.40 7.01 3.27
N ASP A 17 8.65 5.97 4.06
CA ASP A 17 7.78 4.80 4.12
C ASP A 17 6.40 5.13 4.70
N LEU A 18 5.35 4.55 4.11
CA LEU A 18 3.99 4.61 4.64
C LEU A 18 3.83 3.60 5.78
N ALA A 19 3.80 4.08 7.02
CA ALA A 19 3.48 3.25 8.18
C ALA A 19 1.99 3.30 8.56
N LEU A 20 1.44 2.14 8.91
CA LEU A 20 0.08 1.97 9.43
C LEU A 20 0.13 1.24 10.78
N GLU A 21 -0.72 1.65 11.71
CA GLU A 21 -0.82 1.04 13.04
C GLU A 21 -2.31 0.88 13.39
N ALA A 22 -2.64 -0.27 13.99
CA ALA A 22 -3.96 -0.55 14.53
C ALA A 22 -3.91 -0.43 16.06
N GLY A 23 -4.90 0.22 16.66
CA GLY A 23 -5.00 0.29 18.11
C GLY A 23 -5.34 -1.06 18.76
N PRO A 24 -5.25 -1.16 20.10
CA PRO A 24 -5.61 -2.38 20.82
C PRO A 24 -7.05 -2.84 20.51
N GLY A 25 -7.20 -4.10 20.10
CA GLY A 25 -8.49 -4.68 19.73
C GLY A 25 -9.00 -4.26 18.34
N GLU A 26 -8.19 -3.57 17.55
CA GLU A 26 -8.51 -3.18 16.18
C GLU A 26 -7.69 -3.98 15.17
N SER A 27 -8.14 -3.96 13.91
CA SER A 27 -7.41 -4.56 12.78
C SER A 27 -7.55 -3.66 11.57
N LEU A 28 -6.53 -3.66 10.71
CA LEU A 28 -6.54 -2.95 9.44
C LEU A 28 -6.68 -3.96 8.30
N LEU A 29 -7.63 -3.68 7.40
CA LEU A 29 -7.77 -4.40 6.14
C LEU A 29 -7.35 -3.47 5.01
N VAL A 30 -6.16 -3.72 4.44
CA VAL A 30 -5.67 -3.02 3.26
C VAL A 30 -6.28 -3.68 2.01
N LYS A 31 -7.07 -2.93 1.26
CA LYS A 31 -7.76 -3.44 0.06
C LYS A 31 -6.96 -3.22 -1.21
N ASP A 32 -6.35 -2.05 -1.34
CA ASP A 32 -5.60 -1.62 -2.50
C ASP A 32 -4.37 -0.82 -2.03
N ILE A 33 -3.26 -0.94 -2.77
CA ILE A 33 -2.03 -0.18 -2.58
C ILE A 33 -1.71 0.50 -3.91
N PHE A 34 -1.54 1.83 -3.87
CA PHE A 34 -1.22 2.63 -5.04
C PHE A 34 0.12 3.34 -4.82
N THR A 35 0.96 3.33 -5.84
CA THR A 35 2.27 3.98 -5.84
C THR A 35 2.44 4.76 -7.12
N HIS A 36 3.01 5.96 -7.04
CA HIS A 36 3.18 6.86 -8.18
C HIS A 36 4.57 7.48 -8.13
N TYR A 37 5.21 7.65 -9.29
CA TYR A 37 6.52 8.29 -9.43
C TYR A 37 7.60 7.70 -8.51
N CYS A 38 7.58 6.39 -8.27
CA CYS A 38 8.57 5.71 -7.45
C CYS A 38 9.89 5.53 -8.24
N SER A 39 11.02 5.74 -7.58
CA SER A 39 12.36 5.46 -8.10
C SER A 39 12.85 4.04 -7.79
N ASP A 40 12.19 3.34 -6.87
CA ASP A 40 12.58 2.00 -6.45
C ASP A 40 12.04 0.93 -7.41
N ASP A 41 12.80 -0.16 -7.53
CA ASP A 41 12.42 -1.30 -8.38
C ASP A 41 11.34 -2.19 -7.73
N TYR A 42 11.13 -2.07 -6.42
CA TYR A 42 10.23 -2.93 -5.65
C TYR A 42 9.57 -2.18 -4.51
N CYS A 43 8.26 -2.39 -4.35
CA CYS A 43 7.56 -2.07 -3.11
C CYS A 43 7.50 -3.33 -2.25
N THR A 44 7.99 -3.20 -1.03
CA THR A 44 8.02 -4.27 -0.03
C THR A 44 7.01 -3.95 1.07
N ILE A 45 6.19 -4.92 1.43
CA ILE A 45 5.19 -4.80 2.47
C ILE A 45 5.66 -5.63 3.66
N THR A 46 5.84 -4.97 4.80
CA THR A 46 6.32 -5.59 6.03
C THR A 46 5.33 -5.41 7.16
N ILE A 47 5.18 -6.44 7.99
CA ILE A 47 4.56 -6.34 9.30
C ILE A 47 5.67 -6.63 10.31
N ASP A 48 5.96 -5.66 11.17
CA ASP A 48 7.12 -5.67 12.06
C ASP A 48 8.43 -5.93 11.29
N LYS A 49 9.02 -7.13 11.46
CA LYS A 49 10.26 -7.55 10.80
C LYS A 49 10.04 -8.58 9.70
N ALA A 50 8.79 -8.95 9.43
CA ALA A 50 8.45 -9.97 8.46
C ALA A 50 7.93 -9.35 7.16
N THR A 51 8.58 -9.67 6.04
CA THR A 51 8.06 -9.37 4.71
C THR A 51 6.87 -10.27 4.42
N VAL A 52 5.71 -9.68 4.22
CA VAL A 52 4.45 -10.40 3.93
C VAL A 52 4.06 -10.32 2.46
N GLY A 53 4.69 -9.42 1.70
CA GLY A 53 4.47 -9.30 0.28
C GLY A 53 5.46 -8.33 -0.37
N TYR A 54 5.58 -8.43 -1.68
CA TYR A 54 6.32 -7.48 -2.49
C TYR A 54 5.77 -7.49 -3.91
N PHE A 55 5.93 -6.39 -4.62
CA PHE A 55 5.65 -6.34 -6.05
C PHE A 55 6.63 -5.41 -6.75
N ARG A 56 6.94 -5.75 -8.01
CA ARG A 56 7.83 -4.92 -8.83
C ARG A 56 7.17 -3.59 -9.15
N GLN A 57 8.00 -2.56 -9.11
CA GLN A 57 7.68 -1.21 -9.47
C GLN A 57 8.59 -0.77 -10.62
N SER A 58 8.00 -0.09 -11.59
CA SER A 58 8.75 0.48 -12.72
C SER A 58 7.89 1.51 -13.42
N GLY A 59 8.54 2.59 -13.88
CA GLY A 59 7.91 3.66 -14.63
C GLY A 59 7.03 4.60 -13.80
N THR A 60 6.50 5.63 -14.46
CA THR A 60 5.81 6.76 -13.84
C THR A 60 4.59 6.38 -12.99
N LEU A 61 3.92 5.26 -13.32
CA LEU A 61 2.71 4.79 -12.64
C LEU A 61 2.97 3.70 -11.59
N GLY A 62 4.25 3.39 -11.31
CA GLY A 62 4.69 2.65 -10.12
C GLY A 62 4.30 1.17 -10.03
N ALA A 63 3.18 0.70 -10.59
CA ALA A 63 2.76 -0.70 -10.50
C ALA A 63 3.03 -1.47 -11.80
N HIS A 64 3.75 -2.59 -11.72
CA HIS A 64 3.87 -3.53 -12.84
C HIS A 64 2.52 -4.18 -13.21
N ILE A 65 1.59 -4.30 -12.26
CA ILE A 65 0.19 -4.66 -12.55
C ILE A 65 -0.59 -3.36 -12.76
N PHE A 66 -0.68 -2.95 -14.02
CA PHE A 66 -1.55 -1.85 -14.38
C PHE A 66 -3.00 -2.30 -14.13
N ARG A 67 -3.70 -1.68 -13.18
CA ARG A 67 -5.16 -1.81 -13.08
C ARG A 67 -5.74 -1.12 -14.31
N LEU A 68 -5.96 -1.86 -15.41
CA LEU A 68 -6.80 -1.43 -16.52
C LEU A 68 -8.13 -1.01 -15.91
N ALA A 69 -8.41 0.29 -15.93
CA ALA A 69 -9.64 0.86 -15.41
C ALA A 69 -10.85 0.16 -16.06
N SER A 70 -11.60 -0.61 -15.27
CA SER A 70 -12.98 -0.94 -15.60
C SER A 70 -13.85 0.13 -14.95
N TRP A 71 -14.35 1.03 -15.80
CA TRP A 71 -15.54 1.83 -15.53
C TRP A 71 -16.71 0.95 -15.11
#